data_AF-A0A5C5Z2W5-F1
#
_entry.id   AF-A0A5C5Z2W5-F1
#
_cell.length_a   1.000
_cell.length_b   1.000
_cell.length_c   1.000
_cell.angle_alpha   90.00
_cell.angle_beta   90.00
_cell.angle_gamma   90.00
#
_symmetry.space_group_name_H-M   'P 1'
#
loop_
_entity.id
_entity.type
_entity.pdbx_description
1 polymer ?
#
loop_
_entity_poly.entity_id
_entity_poly.type
_entity_poly.pdbx_seq_one_letter_code
_entity_poly.pdbx_strand_id
1 'polypeptide(L)' 'MTQIMWMDNLAPDIQEEILFLPNTVRGRDPIKEAEIRPIAKTLDWNRQREMWRAIKDSQPVNPNQT' A
#
# COMPACT_ATOMS: atom_id res chain seq x y z
N MET A 1 14.11 3.49 -16.61
CA MET A 1 12.96 2.63 -16.96
C MET A 1 12.83 1.50 -15.93
N THR A 2 12.38 1.79 -14.71
CA THR A 2 12.35 0.79 -13.61
C THR A 2 11.16 0.93 -12.66
N GLN A 3 10.14 1.73 -12.98
CA GLN A 3 8.91 1.78 -12.16
C GLN A 3 7.91 0.68 -12.53
N ILE A 4 7.90 0.19 -13.77
CA ILE A 4 6.90 -0.78 -14.25
C ILE A 4 7.18 -2.21 -13.78
N MET A 5 8.43 -2.58 -13.46
CA MET A 5 8.76 -3.95 -12.98
C MET A 5 8.16 -4.30 -11.61
N TRP A 6 7.75 -3.30 -10.84
CA TRP A 6 7.18 -3.53 -9.51
C TRP A 6 5.67 -3.74 -9.58
N MET A 7 5.02 -3.24 -10.65
CA MET A 7 3.60 -3.45 -10.89
C MET A 7 3.31 -4.92 -11.29
N ASP A 8 4.25 -5.63 -11.89
CA ASP A 8 3.98 -7.03 -12.26
C ASP A 8 3.88 -7.97 -11.04
N ASN A 9 4.57 -7.63 -9.94
CA ASN A 9 4.56 -8.46 -8.73
C ASN A 9 3.45 -8.10 -7.73
N LEU A 10 2.81 -6.94 -7.82
CA LEU A 10 1.79 -6.53 -6.87
C LEU A 10 0.41 -7.00 -7.34
N ALA A 11 -0.42 -7.48 -6.42
CA ALA A 11 -1.80 -7.82 -6.75
C ALA A 11 -2.55 -6.58 -7.32
N PRO A 12 -3.35 -6.74 -8.39
CA PRO A 12 -3.97 -5.63 -9.08
C PRO A 12 -4.90 -4.80 -8.18
N ASP A 13 -5.58 -5.43 -7.22
CA ASP A 13 -6.42 -4.76 -6.23
C ASP A 13 -5.61 -3.84 -5.29
N ILE A 14 -4.39 -4.21 -4.93
CA ILE A 14 -3.51 -3.38 -4.10
C ILE A 14 -3.00 -2.18 -4.90
N GLN A 15 -2.76 -2.34 -6.20
CA GLN A 15 -2.37 -1.22 -7.07
C GLN A 15 -3.47 -0.18 -7.19
N GLU A 16 -4.71 -0.62 -7.41
CA GLU A 16 -5.87 0.27 -7.41
C GLU A 16 -5.98 0.98 -6.06
N GLU A 17 -5.90 0.25 -4.95
CA GLU A 17 -5.94 0.87 -3.62
C GLU A 17 -4.84 1.93 -3.44
N ILE A 18 -3.60 1.66 -3.86
CA ILE A 18 -2.49 2.64 -3.81
C ILE A 18 -2.80 3.87 -4.66
N LEU A 19 -3.38 3.70 -5.85
CA LEU A 19 -3.77 4.80 -6.74
C LEU A 19 -4.91 5.64 -6.15
N PHE A 20 -5.79 5.03 -5.35
CA PHE A 20 -6.93 5.67 -4.70
C PHE A 20 -6.71 6.01 -3.23
N LEU A 21 -5.48 5.86 -2.70
CA LEU A 21 -5.17 6.25 -1.33
C LEU A 21 -5.47 7.74 -1.15
N PRO A 22 -6.19 8.14 -0.08
CA PRO A 22 -6.44 9.54 0.18
C PRO A 22 -5.11 10.24 0.43
N ASN A 23 -4.74 11.20 -0.43
CA ASN A 23 -3.56 12.03 -0.23
C ASN A 23 -3.64 12.66 1.16
N THR A 24 -2.71 12.32 2.05
CA THR A 24 -2.61 12.99 3.35
C THR A 24 -2.22 14.45 3.12
N VAL A 25 -3.20 15.35 3.28
CA VAL A 25 -3.08 16.80 3.01
C VAL A 25 -2.08 17.50 3.95
N ARG A 26 -1.68 16.87 5.06
CA ARG A 26 -0.68 17.38 6.00
C ARG A 26 0.14 16.24 6.63
N GLY A 27 1.37 16.04 6.17
CA GLY A 27 2.33 15.09 6.75
C GLY A 27 2.83 14.05 5.74
N ARG A 28 3.98 13.42 6.04
CA ARG A 28 4.57 12.32 5.25
C ARG A 28 3.51 11.25 4.99
N ASP A 29 3.48 10.71 3.77
CA ASP A 29 2.62 9.58 3.41
C ASP A 29 2.64 8.51 4.51
N PRO A 30 1.46 8.10 5.02
CA PRO A 30 1.38 7.12 6.10
C PRO A 30 1.96 5.77 5.67
N ILE A 31 1.83 5.44 4.39
CA ILE A 31 2.38 4.22 3.80
C ILE A 31 3.67 4.57 3.06
N LYS A 32 4.80 4.10 3.59
CA LYS A 32 6.12 4.33 2.99
C LYS A 32 6.41 3.26 1.95
N GLU A 33 7.19 3.61 0.92
CA GLU A 33 7.71 2.63 -0.06
C GLU A 33 8.44 1.46 0.61
N ALA A 34 9.10 1.70 1.76
CA ALA A 34 9.75 0.66 2.56
C ALA A 34 8.78 -0.44 3.05
N GLU A 35 7.51 -0.10 3.28
CA GLU A 35 6.46 -1.02 3.72
C GLU A 35 5.83 -1.76 2.52
N ILE A 36 5.79 -1.12 1.35
CA ILE A 36 5.28 -1.71 0.10
C ILE A 36 6.31 -2.68 -0.52
N ARG A 37 7.61 -2.38 -0.38
CA ARG A 37 8.73 -3.23 -0.86
C ARG A 37 8.60 -4.71 -0.48
N PRO A 38 8.36 -5.10 0.78
CA PRO A 38 8.20 -6.51 1.15
C PRO A 38 6.90 -7.14 0.61
N ILE A 39 5.83 -6.35 0.43
CA ILE A 39 4.58 -6.82 -0.20
C ILE A 39 4.85 -7.18 -1.66
N ALA A 40 5.48 -6.28 -2.41
CA ALA A 40 5.84 -6.49 -3.82
C ALA A 40 6.86 -7.63 -4.02
N LYS A 41 7.60 -8.03 -2.98
CA LYS A 41 8.52 -9.19 -3.04
C LYS A 41 7.82 -10.53 -2.78
N THR A 42 6.59 -10.51 -2.28
CA THR A 42 5.82 -11.71 -1.95
C THR A 42 5.07 -12.16 -3.19
N LEU A 43 5.31 -13.36 -3.69
CA LEU A 43 4.67 -13.84 -4.93
C LEU A 43 3.18 -14.22 -4.72
N ASP A 44 2.78 -14.51 -3.48
CA ASP A 44 1.41 -14.91 -3.13
C ASP A 44 0.51 -13.68 -2.89
N TRP A 45 -0.49 -13.49 -3.75
CA TRP A 45 -1.43 -12.38 -3.65
C TRP A 45 -2.30 -12.39 -2.39
N ASN A 46 -2.66 -13.55 -1.85
CA ASN A 46 -3.41 -13.61 -0.59
C ASN A 46 -2.54 -13.12 0.55
N ARG A 47 -1.27 -13.52 0.56
CA ARG A 47 -0.32 -13.05 1.57
C ARG A 47 -0.03 -11.55 1.44
N GLN A 48 0.03 -11.03 0.21
CA GLN A 48 0.13 -9.58 -0.02
C GLN A 48 -1.04 -8.82 0.60
N ARG A 49 -2.27 -9.31 0.41
CA ARG A 49 -3.48 -8.68 0.99
C ARG A 49 -3.48 -8.71 2.52
N GLU A 50 -3.02 -9.78 3.13
CA GLU A 50 -2.87 -9.86 4.60
C GLU A 50 -1.88 -8.81 5.10
N MET A 51 -0.71 -8.70 4.47
CA MET A 51 0.30 -7.70 4.82
C MET A 51 -0.22 -6.28 4.60
N TRP A 52 -0.92 -6.04 3.49
CA TRP A 52 -1.54 -4.75 3.18
C TRP A 52 -2.57 -4.34 4.23
N ARG A 53 -3.44 -5.26 4.65
CA ARG A 53 -4.42 -5.03 5.72
C ARG A 53 -3.74 -4.70 7.04
N ALA A 54 -2.66 -5.40 7.40
CA ALA A 54 -1.92 -5.13 8.64
C ALA A 54 -1.31 -3.72 8.67
N ILE A 55 -0.80 -3.23 7.54
CA ILE A 55 -0.29 -1.85 7.41
C ILE A 55 -1.43 -0.83 7.59
N LYS A 56 -2.58 -1.08 6.96
CA LYS A 56 -3.76 -0.21 7.09
C LYS A 56 -4.31 -0.17 8.51
N ASP A 57 -4.33 -1.29 9.22
CA ASP A 57 -4.80 -1.39 10.60
C ASP A 57 -3.82 -0.75 11.61
N SER A 58 -2.52 -0.81 11.30
CA SER A 58 -1.48 -0.16 12.11
C SER A 58 -1.43 1.37 11.93
N GLN A 59 -2.14 1.92 10.94
CA GLN A 59 -2.30 3.36 10.81
C GLN A 59 -3.41 3.83 11.77
N PRO A 60 -3.16 4.84 12.62
CA PRO A 60 -4.23 5.45 13.38
C PRO A 60 -5.20 6.07 12.38
N VAL A 61 -6.36 5.44 12.20
CA VAL A 61 -7.46 6.01 11.43
C VAL A 61 -7.68 7.41 11.97
N ASN A 62 -7.37 8.44 11.18
CA ASN A 62 -7.61 9.81 11.59
C ASN A 62 -9.13 10.02 11.52
N PRO A 63 -9.85 10.16 12.64
CA PRO A 63 -11.32 10.21 12.63
C PRO A 63 -11.88 11.53 12.10
N ASN A 64 -11.06 12.36 11.42
CA ASN A 64 -11.43 13.69 10.93
C ASN A 64 -11.68 13.74 9.41
N GLN A 65 -12.07 12.63 8.79
CA GLN A 65 -12.74 12.67 7.50
C GLN A 65 -14.24 12.48 7.70
N THR A 66 -14.88 13.54 8.18
CA THR A 66 -16.35 13.74 8.20
C THR A 66 -16.83 14.20 6.84
#